data_AF-A0A1G0AJC2-F1
#
_entry.id   AF-A0A1G0AJC2-F1
#
_cell.length_a   1.000
_cell.length_b   1.000
_cell.length_c   1.000
_cell.angle_alpha   90.00
_cell.angle_beta   90.00
_cell.angle_gamma   90.00
#
_symmetry.space_group_name_H-M   'P 1'
#
loop_
_entity.id
_entity.type
_entity.pdbx_description
1 polymer ?
#
loop_
_entity_poly.entity_id
_entity_poly.type
_entity_poly.pdbx_seq_one_letter_code
_entity_poly.pdbx_strand_id
1 'polypeptide(L)'
;MTVSITAKTPRTAPELPTVTGLFPGCEGYERELEDMFGIRINGLPPGRRYPLPDDFPADQHPLRKDWKAGDVYPEEQAAPATEAK
;
A
#
# COMPACT_ATOMS: atom_id res chain seq x y z
N MET A 1 27.45 9.98 6.04
CA MET A 1 26.71 9.81 7.30
C MET A 1 25.24 9.77 6.94
N THR A 2 24.56 8.66 7.20
CA THR A 2 23.16 8.45 6.79
C THR A 2 22.30 8.29 8.05
N VAL A 3 21.12 8.89 8.05
CA VAL A 3 20.16 8.79 9.15
C VAL A 3 18.92 8.06 8.65
N SER A 4 18.46 7.06 9.40
CA SER A 4 17.20 6.35 9.16
C SER A 4 16.17 6.72 10.23
N ILE A 5 14.95 6.98 9.80
CA ILE A 5 13.82 7.33 10.66
C ILE A 5 12.74 6.26 10.48
N THR A 6 12.13 5.82 11.58
CA THR A 6 11.05 4.82 11.55
C THR A 6 9.87 5.29 12.39
N ALA A 7 8.66 5.05 11.91
CA ALA A 7 7.43 5.34 12.62
C ALA A 7 6.65 4.03 12.83
N LYS A 8 6.01 3.89 13.99
CA LYS A 8 5.17 2.73 14.32
C LYS A 8 3.72 3.18 14.43
N THR A 9 2.81 2.38 13.89
CA THR A 9 1.36 2.61 13.97
C THR A 9 0.64 1.37 14.49
N PRO A 10 -0.52 1.54 15.14
CA PRO A 10 -1.34 0.41 15.57
C PRO A 10 -2.03 -0.25 14.36
N ARG A 11 -2.29 -1.55 14.45
CA ARG A 11 -2.95 -2.31 13.37
C ARG A 11 -4.43 -1.97 13.17
N THR A 12 -5.12 -1.57 14.25
CA THR A 12 -6.57 -1.29 14.21
C THR A 12 -6.92 0.04 13.58
N ALA A 13 -6.04 1.04 13.71
CA ALA A 13 -6.21 2.37 13.14
C ALA A 13 -4.84 2.91 12.68
N PRO A 14 -4.27 2.35 11.60
CA PRO A 14 -2.95 2.75 11.14
C PRO A 14 -3.05 4.10 10.42
N GLU A 15 -2.63 5.17 11.10
CA GLU A 15 -2.64 6.53 10.55
C GLU A 15 -1.24 7.16 10.64
N LEU A 16 -0.83 7.87 9.58
CA LEU A 16 0.43 8.64 9.54
C LEU A 16 0.21 10.01 8.88
N PRO A 17 0.99 11.04 9.27
CA PRO A 17 1.02 12.31 8.55
C PRO A 17 1.80 12.17 7.23
N THR A 18 1.38 12.90 6.20
CA THR A 18 2.16 13.01 4.96
C THR A 18 3.49 13.73 5.18
N VAL A 19 4.53 13.26 4.49
CA VAL A 19 5.82 13.93 4.29
C VAL A 19 5.95 14.53 2.90
N THR A 20 4.95 14.34 2.02
CA THR A 20 4.95 14.89 0.65
C THR A 20 5.12 16.41 0.63
N GLY A 21 4.65 17.12 1.66
CA GLY A 21 4.87 18.57 1.81
C GLY A 21 6.35 18.97 1.96
N LEU A 22 7.20 18.07 2.44
CA LEU A 22 8.66 18.26 2.53
C LEU A 22 9.39 17.58 1.38
N PHE A 23 8.91 16.42 0.95
CA PHE A 23 9.52 15.57 -0.07
C PHE A 23 8.49 15.22 -1.16
N PRO A 24 8.35 16.04 -2.22
CA PRO A 24 7.32 15.84 -3.23
C PRO A 24 7.36 14.47 -3.93
N GLY A 25 8.54 13.84 -4.01
CA GLY A 25 8.71 12.49 -4.57
C GLY A 25 8.14 11.36 -3.71
N CYS A 26 7.66 11.65 -2.50
CA CYS A 26 7.07 10.66 -1.60
C CYS A 26 5.59 10.37 -1.90
N GLU A 27 4.92 11.14 -2.76
CA GLU A 27 3.48 10.96 -3.00
C GLU A 27 3.12 9.53 -3.44
N GLY A 28 3.88 8.98 -4.40
CA GLY A 28 3.63 7.61 -4.89
C GLY A 28 3.87 6.54 -3.83
N TYR A 29 4.87 6.73 -2.97
CA TYR A 29 5.14 5.83 -1.84
C TYR A 29 4.04 5.90 -0.80
N GLU A 30 3.53 7.10 -0.51
CA GLU A 30 2.42 7.28 0.43
C GLU A 30 1.13 6.63 -0.08
N ARG A 31 0.82 6.80 -1.38
CA ARG A 31 -0.32 6.10 -2.02
C ARG A 31 -0.17 4.58 -1.95
N GLU A 32 1.04 4.07 -2.20
CA GLU A 32 1.33 2.64 -2.09
C GLU A 32 1.10 2.13 -0.66
N LEU A 33 1.44 2.92 0.37
CA LEU A 33 1.16 2.57 1.76
C LEU A 33 -0.35 2.51 2.06
N GLU A 34 -1.13 3.44 1.52
CA GLU A 34 -2.60 3.41 1.63
C GLU A 34 -3.18 2.16 0.97
N ASP A 35 -2.73 1.83 -0.24
CA ASP A 35 -3.28 0.73 -1.02
C ASP A 35 -2.82 -0.66 -0.57
N MET A 36 -1.50 -0.84 -0.42
CA MET A 36 -0.89 -2.15 -0.16
C MET A 36 -1.00 -2.57 1.29
N PHE A 37 -0.98 -1.61 2.22
CA PHE A 37 -0.94 -1.87 3.65
C PHE A 37 -2.17 -1.34 4.40
N GLY A 38 -3.00 -0.51 3.76
CA GLY A 38 -4.19 0.06 4.39
C GLY A 38 -3.87 1.07 5.47
N ILE A 39 -2.74 1.77 5.37
CA ILE A 39 -2.34 2.83 6.30
C ILE A 39 -2.92 4.13 5.79
N ARG A 40 -3.71 4.85 6.58
CA ARG A 40 -4.27 6.14 6.17
C ARG A 40 -3.24 7.26 6.26
N ILE A 41 -3.01 7.97 5.16
CA ILE A 41 -2.07 9.11 5.11
C ILE A 41 -2.83 10.43 5.18
N ASN A 42 -2.65 11.16 6.28
CA ASN A 42 -3.32 12.43 6.50
C ASN A 42 -2.62 13.57 5.74
N GLY A 43 -3.36 14.27 4.89
CA GLY A 43 -2.88 15.45 4.15
C GLY A 43 -2.38 15.16 2.74
N LEU A 44 -2.58 13.94 2.22
CA LEU A 44 -2.22 13.60 0.85
C LEU A 44 -3.07 14.39 -0.17
N PRO A 45 -2.48 14.91 -1.27
CA PRO A 45 -3.25 15.54 -2.34
C PRO A 45 -4.29 14.58 -2.95
N PRO A 46 -5.46 15.08 -3.41
CA PRO A 46 -6.42 14.25 -4.10
C PRO A 46 -5.80 13.71 -5.40
N GLY A 47 -5.95 12.41 -5.64
CA GLY A 47 -5.41 11.75 -6.82
C GLY A 47 -5.95 10.34 -6.99
N ARG A 48 -5.50 9.66 -8.03
CA ARG A 48 -5.92 8.29 -8.33
C ARG A 48 -5.23 7.30 -7.40
N ARG A 49 -5.82 6.10 -7.33
CA ARG A 49 -5.26 4.94 -6.65
C ARG A 49 -3.91 4.57 -7.28
N TYR A 50 -2.96 4.09 -6.48
CA TYR A 50 -1.65 3.64 -6.93
C TYR A 50 -1.00 2.74 -5.87
N PRO A 51 -0.51 1.54 -6.21
CA PRO A 51 -0.34 0.98 -7.56
C PRO A 51 -1.48 0.08 -8.03
N LEU A 52 -2.54 -0.09 -7.23
CA LEU A 52 -3.62 -1.02 -7.56
C LEU A 52 -4.55 -0.48 -8.64
N PRO A 53 -5.16 -1.38 -9.44
CA PRO A 53 -6.26 -1.02 -10.32
C PRO A 53 -7.43 -0.41 -9.54
N ASP A 54 -8.17 0.48 -10.21
CA ASP A 54 -9.35 1.13 -9.63
C ASP A 54 -10.44 0.11 -9.22
N ASP A 55 -10.53 -1.03 -9.93
CA ASP A 55 -11.47 -2.12 -9.65
C ASP A 55 -11.06 -3.04 -8.49
N PHE A 56 -9.88 -2.86 -7.90
CA PHE A 56 -9.42 -3.72 -6.81
C PHE A 56 -10.24 -3.44 -5.53
N PRO A 57 -10.57 -4.45 -4.70
CA PRO A 57 -11.34 -4.20 -3.48
C PRO A 57 -10.63 -3.22 -2.53
N ALA A 58 -11.36 -2.23 -2.01
CA ALA A 58 -10.79 -1.19 -1.16
C ALA A 58 -10.31 -1.72 0.21
N ASP A 59 -11.00 -2.74 0.75
CA ASP A 59 -10.69 -3.34 2.05
C ASP A 59 -9.61 -4.43 2.00
N GLN A 60 -8.98 -4.63 0.83
CA GLN A 60 -7.96 -5.65 0.61
C GLN A 60 -6.58 -5.02 0.44
N HIS A 61 -5.60 -5.59 1.12
CA HIS A 61 -4.25 -5.03 1.24
C HIS A 61 -3.21 -6.14 1.02
N PRO A 62 -2.73 -6.33 -0.23
CA PRO A 62 -1.94 -7.50 -0.62
C PRO A 62 -0.67 -7.74 0.18
N LEU A 63 -0.04 -6.69 0.70
CA LEU A 63 1.21 -6.81 1.45
C LEU A 63 0.99 -7.01 2.96
N ARG A 64 -0.26 -7.12 3.42
CA ARG A 64 -0.54 -7.56 4.80
C ARG A 64 -0.27 -9.06 4.91
N LYS A 65 0.40 -9.46 5.99
CA LYS A 65 0.80 -10.86 6.23
C LYS A 65 -0.38 -11.83 6.36
N ASP A 66 -1.54 -11.31 6.75
CA ASP A 66 -2.80 -12.04 6.91
C ASP A 66 -3.64 -12.09 5.62
N TRP A 67 -3.22 -11.38 4.57
CA TRP A 67 -3.93 -11.35 3.31
C TRP A 67 -3.79 -12.66 2.53
N LYS A 68 -4.87 -13.10 1.88
CA LYS A 68 -4.90 -14.29 1.04
C LYS A 68 -5.35 -13.92 -0.37
N ALA A 69 -4.55 -14.28 -1.37
CA ALA A 69 -4.81 -13.94 -2.77
C ALA A 69 -6.12 -14.53 -3.32
N GLY A 70 -6.55 -15.69 -2.80
CA GLY A 70 -7.79 -16.35 -3.19
C GLY A 70 -9.06 -15.56 -2.88
N ASP A 71 -8.97 -14.50 -2.06
CA ASP A 71 -10.12 -13.65 -1.73
C ASP A 71 -10.41 -12.60 -2.81
N VAL A 72 -9.47 -12.34 -3.72
CA VAL A 72 -9.61 -11.30 -4.77
C VAL A 72 -9.51 -11.88 -6.19
N TYR A 73 -8.64 -12.85 -6.39
CA TYR A 73 -8.49 -13.54 -7.67
C TYR A 73 -8.94 -14.99 -7.48
N PRO A 74 -9.98 -15.45 -8.19
CA PRO A 74 -10.25 -16.87 -8.31
C PRO A 74 -8.98 -17.58 -8.82
N GLU A 75 -8.71 -18.78 -8.33
CA GLU A 75 -7.49 -19.57 -8.57
C GLU A 75 -7.06 -19.67 -10.04
N GLU A 76 -7.99 -19.51 -10.97
CA GLU A 76 -7.78 -19.57 -12.43
C GLU A 76 -7.09 -18.33 -13.03
N GLN A 77 -7.01 -17.21 -12.31
CA GLN A 77 -6.37 -15.96 -12.76
C GLN A 77 -5.16 -15.54 -11.91
N ALA A 78 -4.79 -16.34 -10.90
CA ALA A 78 -3.51 -16.16 -10.23
C ALA A 78 -2.41 -16.36 -11.28
N ALA A 79 -1.70 -15.28 -11.62
CA ALA A 79 -0.60 -15.33 -12.59
C ALA A 79 0.28 -16.53 -12.25
N PRO A 80 0.62 -17.39 -13.23
CA PRO A 80 1.47 -18.55 -12.95
C PRO A 80 2.72 -17.99 -12.31
N ALA A 81 3.03 -18.43 -11.09
CA ALA A 81 4.24 -18.04 -10.39
C ALA A 81 5.38 -18.33 -11.36
N THR A 82 5.94 -17.28 -11.98
CA THR A 82 7.02 -17.42 -12.92
C THR A 82 8.17 -18.06 -12.15
N GLU A 83 8.40 -19.34 -12.43
CA GLU A 83 9.55 -20.09 -11.97
C GLU A 83 10.80 -19.23 -12.22
N ALA A 84 11.45 -18.85 -11.12
CA ALA A 84 12.79 -18.29 -11.18
C ALA A 84 13.70 -19.37 -11.78
N LYS A 85 14.31 -19.04 -12.93
CA LYS A 85 15.46 -19.75 -13.48
C LYS A 85 16.68 -18.85 -13.42
#